data_AF-A0A2V9Y7M7-F1
#
_entry.id   AF-A0A2V9Y7M7-F1
#
_cell.length_a   1.000
_cell.length_b   1.000
_cell.length_c   1.000
_cell.angle_alpha   90.00
_cell.angle_beta   90.00
_cell.angle_gamma   90.00
#
_symmetry.space_group_name_H-M   'P 1'
#
loop_
_entity.id
_entity.type
_entity.pdbx_description
1 polymer ?
#
loop_
_entity_poly.entity_id
_entity_poly.type
_entity_poly.pdbx_seq_one_letter_code
_entity_poly.pdbx_strand_id
1 'polypeptide(L)' 'GKKGPTKPSEKQIASLVKLCRRLKDRYNIPLHHIIRHSDISRTRCPGDRFPFSSVLQQLQATQPSGTKSESR' A
#
# COMPACT_ATOMS: atom_id res chain seq x y z
N GLY A 1 13.77 -9.48 15.15
CA GLY A 1 14.91 -8.54 14.94
C GLY A 1 14.86 -7.43 15.96
N LYS A 2 16.01 -6.86 16.35
CA LYS A 2 16.17 -5.79 17.36
C LYS A 2 15.61 -4.41 16.92
N LYS A 3 14.45 -4.40 16.29
CA LYS A 3 13.65 -3.19 16.04
C LYS A 3 12.26 -3.58 16.53
N GLY A 4 11.90 -3.10 17.72
CA GLY A 4 10.58 -3.33 18.30
C GLY A 4 9.48 -2.89 17.33
N PRO A 5 8.22 -3.31 17.53
CA PRO A 5 7.15 -3.05 16.58
C PRO A 5 6.83 -1.55 16.57
N THR A 6 7.55 -0.73 15.82
CA THR A 6 7.20 0.68 15.64
C THR A 6 6.12 0.76 14.58
N LYS A 7 5.03 1.48 14.90
CA LYS A 7 4.05 1.88 13.89
C LYS A 7 4.83 2.55 12.74
N PRO A 8 4.61 2.17 11.47
CA PRO A 8 5.27 2.83 10.36
C PRO A 8 5.02 4.34 10.41
N SER A 9 6.03 5.14 10.08
CA SER A 9 5.85 6.58 9.99
C SER A 9 4.91 6.94 8.85
N GLU A 10 4.30 8.13 8.92
CA GLU A 10 3.43 8.63 7.85
C GLU A 10 4.15 8.66 6.49
N LYS A 11 5.44 9.01 6.48
CA LYS A 11 6.28 9.00 5.27
C LYS A 11 6.45 7.59 4.70
N GLN A 12 6.58 6.57 5.56
CA GLN A 12 6.65 5.17 5.13
C GLN A 12 5.32 4.71 4.53
N ILE A 13 4.19 5.06 5.17
CA ILE A 13 2.84 4.76 4.65
C ILE A 13 2.61 5.45 3.30
N ALA A 14 2.94 6.74 3.19
CA ALA A 14 2.78 7.49 1.94
C ALA A 14 3.64 6.90 0.80
N SER A 15 4.89 6.51 1.11
CA SER A 15 5.79 5.87 0.13
C SER A 15 5.25 4.50 -0.32
N LEU A 16 4.71 3.72 0.62
CA LEU A 16 4.09 2.43 0.34
C LEU A 16 2.86 2.59 -0.56
N VAL A 17 1.94 3.51 -0.22
CA VAL A 17 0.74 3.79 -1.01
C VAL A 17 1.11 4.21 -2.44
N LYS A 18 2.11 5.09 -2.59
CA LYS A 18 2.61 5.51 -3.92
C LYS A 18 3.15 4.34 -4.73
N LEU A 19 3.92 3.44 -4.10
CA LEU A 19 4.43 2.24 -4.76
C LEU A 19 3.31 1.28 -5.14
N CYS A 20 2.39 0.98 -4.23
CA CYS A 20 1.26 0.10 -4.47
C CYS A 20 0.37 0.62 -5.61
N ARG A 21 0.08 1.93 -5.69
CA ARG A 21 -0.66 2.51 -6.83
C ARG A 21 0.05 2.25 -8.16
N ARG A 22 1.36 2.55 -8.23
CA ARG A 22 2.14 2.32 -9.45
C ARG A 22 2.13 0.86 -9.90
N LEU A 23 2.27 -0.09 -8.97
CA LEU A 23 2.23 -1.52 -9.28
C LEU A 23 0.83 -1.97 -9.67
N LYS A 24 -0.20 -1.49 -8.97
CA LYS A 24 -1.61 -1.73 -9.26
C LYS A 24 -1.96 -1.32 -10.68
N ASP A 25 -1.61 -0.09 -11.06
CA ASP A 25 -1.91 0.46 -12.38
C ASP A 25 -1.09 -0.24 -13.48
N ARG A 26 0.21 -0.49 -13.23
CA ARG A 26 1.10 -1.14 -14.21
C ARG A 26 0.70 -2.58 -14.52
N TYR A 27 0.21 -3.32 -13.53
CA TYR A 27 -0.09 -4.74 -13.65
C TYR A 27 -1.59 -5.06 -13.56
N ASN A 28 -2.44 -4.03 -13.58
CA ASN A 28 -3.90 -4.13 -13.44
C ASN A 28 -4.35 -4.99 -12.23
N ILE A 29 -3.67 -4.84 -11.10
CA ILE A 29 -3.94 -5.64 -9.89
C ILE A 29 -5.24 -5.11 -9.26
N PRO A 30 -6.28 -5.94 -9.08
CA PRO A 30 -7.49 -5.48 -8.40
C PRO A 30 -7.21 -5.26 -6.92
N LEU A 31 -7.96 -4.35 -6.29
CA LEU A 31 -7.74 -3.99 -4.89
C LEU A 31 -7.86 -5.20 -3.94
N HIS A 32 -8.77 -6.13 -4.22
CA HIS A 32 -8.96 -7.34 -3.40
C HIS A 32 -7.78 -8.33 -3.48
N HIS A 33 -6.85 -8.17 -4.42
CA HIS A 33 -5.59 -8.91 -4.46
C HIS A 33 -4.46 -8.27 -3.64
N ILE A 34 -4.72 -7.10 -3.03
CA ILE A 34 -3.78 -6.50 -2.08
C ILE A 34 -4.16 -7.03 -0.70
N ILE A 35 -3.40 -8.03 -0.24
CA ILE A 35 -3.66 -8.80 0.99
C ILE A 35 -2.45 -8.76 1.93
N ARG A 36 -2.66 -9.11 3.20
CA ARG A 36 -1.57 -9.23 4.18
C ARG A 36 -0.88 -10.58 4.03
N HIS A 37 0.38 -10.66 4.44
CA HIS A 37 1.09 -11.95 4.42
C HIS A 37 0.44 -12.96 5.38
N SER A 38 -0.10 -12.49 6.51
CA SER A 38 -0.92 -13.30 7.43
C SER A 38 -2.18 -13.90 6.79
N ASP A 39 -2.68 -13.34 5.69
CA ASP A 39 -3.88 -13.84 5.01
C ASP A 39 -3.57 -15.07 4.12
N ILE A 40 -2.30 -15.29 3.74
CA ILE A 40 -1.87 -16.38 2.84
C ILE A 40 -0.91 -17.39 3.48
N SER A 41 -0.33 -17.05 4.63
CA SER A 41 0.67 -17.89 5.29
C SER A 41 0.61 -17.72 6.81
N ARG A 42 1.14 -18.71 7.53
CA ARG A 42 1.23 -18.70 9.00
C ARG A 42 2.34 -17.75 9.46
N THR A 43 2.07 -16.46 9.36
CA THR A 43 2.97 -15.40 9.79
C THR A 43 2.21 -14.27 10.47
N ARG A 44 2.88 -13.59 11.40
CA ARG A 44 2.33 -12.38 12.05
C ARG A 44 2.54 -11.13 11.23
N CYS A 45 3.25 -11.19 10.09
CA CYS A 45 3.46 -10.02 9.24
C CYS A 45 2.16 -9.61 8.52
N PRO A 46 1.83 -8.31 8.44
CA PRO A 46 2.67 -7.14 8.71
C PRO A 46 2.73 -6.69 10.19
N GLY A 47 2.06 -7.41 11.08
CA GLY A 47 1.97 -7.12 12.52
C GLY A 47 0.78 -6.23 12.85
N ASP A 48 0.45 -6.18 14.14
CA ASP A 48 -0.80 -5.56 14.63
C ASP A 48 -0.76 -4.02 14.60
N ARG A 49 0.43 -3.44 14.39
CA ARG A 49 0.63 -1.98 14.32
C ARG A 49 0.65 -1.42 12.90
N PHE A 50 0.53 -2.29 11.90
CA PHE A 50 0.46 -1.86 10.50
C PHE A 50 -0.99 -1.47 10.14
N PRO A 51 -1.25 -0.22 9.69
CA PRO A 51 -2.61 0.27 9.46
C PRO A 51 -3.16 -0.19 8.10
N PHE A 52 -3.37 -1.49 7.92
CA PHE A 52 -3.76 -2.09 6.63
C PHE A 52 -5.06 -1.50 6.07
N SER A 53 -6.09 -1.35 6.90
CA SER A 53 -7.38 -0.78 6.47
C SER A 53 -7.24 0.64 5.94
N SER A 54 -6.41 1.48 6.60
CA SER A 54 -6.15 2.84 6.14
C SER A 54 -5.37 2.87 4.83
N VAL A 55 -4.43 1.95 4.62
CA VAL A 55 -3.70 1.82 3.35
C VAL A 55 -4.66 1.41 2.24
N LEU A 56 -5.52 0.42 2.46
CA LEU A 56 -6.52 0.00 1.47
C LEU A 56 -7.49 1.12 1.12
N GLN A 57 -7.98 1.88 2.11
CA GLN A 57 -8.84 3.04 1.87
C GLN A 57 -8.14 4.10 1.00
N GLN A 58 -6.85 4.37 1.23
CA GLN A 58 -6.08 5.28 0.38
C GLN A 58 -5.87 4.74 -1.04
N LEU A 59 -5.82 3.42 -1.22
CA LEU A 59 -5.71 2.79 -2.55
C LEU A 59 -7.06 2.71 -3.29
N GLN A 60 -8.18 2.76 -2.56
CA GLN A 60 -9.53 2.89 -3.09
C GLN A 60 -9.84 4.30 -3.55
N ALA A 61 -9.41 5.30 -2.78
CA ALA A 61 -9.59 6.70 -3.13
C ALA A 61 -8.85 6.98 -4.45
N THR A 62 -9.59 6.97 -5.55
CA THR A 62 -9.13 7.32 -6.89
C THR A 62 -8.54 8.71 -6.83
N GLN A 63 -7.21 8.81 -6.79
CA GLN A 63 -6.56 10.04 -7.15
C GLN A 63 -6.70 10.14 -8.67
N PRO A 64 -7.24 11.24 -9.22
CA PRO A 64 -7.17 11.45 -10.65
C PRO A 64 -5.69 11.38 -11.02
N SER A 65 -5.32 10.34 -11.77
CA SER A 65 -4.02 10.25 -12.40
C SER A 65 -3.92 11.46 -13.30
N GLY A 66 -3.32 12.53 -12.79
CA GLY A 66 -2.91 13.68 -13.56
C GLY A 66 -1.91 13.20 -14.59
N THR A 67 -2.42 12.77 -15.74
CA THR A 67 -1.72 12.76 -16.99
C THR A 67 -1.32 14.20 -17.27
N LYS A 68 -0.16 14.64 -16.76
CA LYS A 68 0.61 15.62 -17.50
C LYS A 68 1.21 14.88 -18.69
N SER A 69 0.36 14.72 -19.70
CA SER A 69 0.81 14.59 -21.07
C SER A 69 1.32 15.99 -21.43
N GLU A 70 2.61 16.24 -21.24
CA GLU A 70 3.26 17.40 -21.83
C GLU A 70 3.30 17.18 -23.34
N SER A 71 2.21 17.58 -23.99
CA SER A 71 2.21 17.91 -25.42
C SER A 71 2.57 19.39 -25.53
N ARG A 72 3.80 19.68 -25.96
CA ARG A 72 4.15 20.54 -27.10
C ARG A 72 5.57 21.07 -26.97
#